data_AF-A0A3M1SS72-F1
#
_entry.id   AF-A0A3M1SS72-F1
#
_cell.length_a   1.000
_cell.length_b   1.000
_cell.length_c   1.000
_cell.angle_alpha   90.00
_cell.angle_beta   90.00
_cell.angle_gamma   90.00
#
_symmetry.space_group_name_H-M   'P 1'
#
loop_
_entity.id
_entity.type
_entity.pdbx_description
1 polymer ?
#
loop_
_entity_poly.entity_id
_entity_poly.type
_entity_poly.pdbx_seq_one_letter_code
_entity_poly.pdbx_strand_id
1 'polypeptide(L)'
;MDWRLIAALAGAFVAIVSAYVAWKWERQTLQKPQWEGDEDLLVQNDPIASPDVPVPNGWEVPVPEEPVPSEGIEWQEKEEGDERLSPEVPQTDFGDLTSDVDADYTQLRDYLVAEDYKAADRETRKVMVWVCRAVKRAEPHPQGSLPFPCNDLKTIDRLWVHYSEGRFGFSVQKGIYTAVDRDYLQFGDRVGWRKEGEWLNYHHLQFDRDAPKGHLPRITWVLAGGYEGWKPDLLAQRCFDCEI
;
A
#
# COMPACT_ATOMS: atom_id res chain seq x y z
N MET A 1 54.71 -8.75 -7.87
CA MET A 1 53.31 -8.44 -7.55
C MET A 1 53.26 -8.17 -6.07
N ASP A 2 53.12 -6.90 -5.70
CA ASP A 2 53.31 -6.44 -4.32
C ASP A 2 52.04 -6.72 -3.51
N TRP A 3 52.11 -7.71 -2.63
CA TRP A 3 51.00 -8.13 -1.78
C TRP A 3 50.52 -7.01 -0.84
N ARG A 4 51.39 -6.06 -0.52
CA ARG A 4 51.04 -4.89 0.31
C ARG A 4 50.14 -3.91 -0.43
N LEU A 5 50.38 -3.74 -1.73
CA LEU A 5 49.51 -2.94 -2.62
C LEU A 5 48.14 -3.60 -2.79
N ILE A 6 48.07 -4.92 -2.92
CA ILE A 6 46.80 -5.65 -3.04
C ILE A 6 46.01 -5.59 -1.73
N ALA A 7 46.67 -5.77 -0.59
CA ALA A 7 46.04 -5.65 0.73
C ALA A 7 45.52 -4.22 1.01
N ALA A 8 46.27 -3.20 0.60
CA ALA A 8 45.86 -1.80 0.74
C ALA A 8 44.64 -1.45 -0.15
N LEU A 9 44.59 -1.96 -1.39
CA LEU A 9 43.46 -1.75 -2.29
C LEU A 9 42.20 -2.50 -1.84
N ALA A 10 42.34 -3.73 -1.34
CA ALA A 10 41.23 -4.48 -0.72
C ALA A 10 40.70 -3.77 0.54
N GLY A 11 41.59 -3.25 1.40
CA GLY A 11 41.20 -2.48 2.58
C GLY A 11 40.44 -1.20 2.24
N ALA A 12 40.87 -0.47 1.19
CA ALA A 12 40.18 0.72 0.72
C ALA A 12 38.78 0.42 0.13
N PHE A 13 38.63 -0.70 -0.60
CA PHE A 13 37.34 -1.09 -1.15
C PHE A 13 36.33 -1.49 -0.07
N VAL A 14 36.76 -2.26 0.94
CA VAL A 14 35.90 -2.62 2.08
C VAL A 14 35.49 -1.37 2.88
N ALA A 15 36.39 -0.41 3.05
CA ALA A 15 36.09 0.87 3.70
C ALA A 15 35.06 1.71 2.90
N ILE A 16 35.15 1.75 1.58
CA ILE A 16 34.20 2.47 0.71
C ILE A 16 32.82 1.82 0.75
N VAL A 17 32.74 0.48 0.64
CA VAL A 17 31.45 -0.24 0.73
C VAL A 17 30.84 -0.07 2.11
N SER A 18 31.65 -0.13 3.16
CA SER A 18 31.18 0.08 4.55
C SER A 18 30.69 1.52 4.76
N ALA A 19 31.41 2.52 4.24
CA ALA A 19 31.00 3.91 4.29
C ALA A 19 29.74 4.18 3.45
N TYR A 20 29.59 3.51 2.30
CA TYR A 20 28.39 3.60 1.47
C TYR A 20 27.18 2.94 2.13
N VAL A 21 27.34 1.77 2.74
CA VAL A 21 26.28 1.09 3.50
C VAL A 21 25.90 1.90 4.74
N ALA A 22 26.88 2.46 5.47
CA ALA A 22 26.64 3.34 6.61
C ALA A 22 25.95 4.65 6.18
N TRP A 23 26.41 5.28 5.10
CA TRP A 23 25.76 6.47 4.53
C TRP A 23 24.34 6.16 4.03
N LYS A 24 24.10 5.01 3.40
CA LYS A 24 22.78 4.57 2.95
C LYS A 24 21.84 4.30 4.13
N TRP A 25 22.34 3.63 5.17
CA TRP A 25 21.63 3.39 6.42
C TRP A 25 21.29 4.71 7.14
N GLU A 26 22.27 5.61 7.28
CA GLU A 26 22.09 6.91 7.93
C GLU A 26 21.16 7.84 7.14
N ARG A 27 21.17 7.77 5.80
CA ARG A 27 20.22 8.48 4.95
C ARG A 27 18.80 7.90 5.06
N GLN A 28 18.65 6.59 5.26
CA GLN A 28 17.36 5.92 5.51
C GLN A 28 16.83 6.20 6.93
N THR A 29 17.68 6.29 7.95
CA THR A 29 17.26 6.61 9.33
C THR A 29 16.97 8.09 9.52
N LEU A 30 17.70 8.99 8.85
CA LEU A 30 17.42 10.44 8.84
C LEU A 30 16.20 10.81 7.96
N GLN A 31 15.72 9.90 7.13
CA GLN A 31 14.47 10.02 6.37
C GLN A 31 13.28 9.32 7.02
N LYS A 32 13.40 8.78 8.24
CA LYS A 32 12.20 8.40 9.00
C LYS A 32 11.36 9.66 9.22
N PRO A 33 10.19 9.75 8.59
CA PRO A 33 9.41 10.96 8.70
C PRO A 33 8.85 11.08 10.12
N GLN A 34 8.78 12.30 10.62
CA GLN A 34 8.22 12.63 11.93
C GLN A 34 6.74 12.19 12.12
N TRP A 35 6.06 11.67 11.09
CA TRP A 35 4.66 11.26 11.11
C TRP A 35 4.43 9.77 11.42
N GLU A 36 5.47 8.98 11.73
CA GLU A 36 5.33 7.59 12.16
C GLU A 36 4.64 7.57 13.55
N GLY A 37 3.30 7.62 13.53
CA GLY A 37 2.41 7.86 14.68
C GLY A 37 1.18 8.75 14.38
N ASP A 38 1.25 9.59 13.33
CA ASP A 38 0.14 10.48 12.90
C ASP A 38 -0.79 9.83 11.87
N GLU A 39 -0.49 8.58 11.45
CA GLU A 39 -1.30 7.85 10.46
C GLU A 39 -2.74 7.62 10.93
N ASP A 40 -2.95 7.45 12.24
CA ASP A 40 -4.29 7.33 12.83
C ASP A 40 -4.99 8.70 12.95
N LEU A 41 -4.26 9.79 13.14
CA LEU A 41 -4.84 11.14 13.24
C LEU A 41 -5.31 11.68 11.88
N LEU A 42 -4.68 11.26 10.78
CA LEU A 42 -5.09 11.66 9.43
C LEU A 42 -6.25 10.82 8.87
N VAL A 43 -6.49 9.62 9.42
CA VAL A 43 -7.69 8.82 9.13
C VAL A 43 -8.88 9.25 10.01
N GLN A 44 -8.62 9.73 11.23
CA GLN A 44 -9.64 10.25 12.14
C GLN A 44 -10.22 11.61 11.70
N ASN A 45 -9.46 12.42 10.97
CA ASN A 45 -9.88 13.75 10.51
C ASN A 45 -10.51 13.75 9.10
N ASP A 46 -11.22 12.69 8.73
CA ASP A 46 -12.11 12.68 7.56
C ASP A 46 -13.20 13.78 7.74
N PRO A 47 -13.22 14.87 6.94
CA PRO A 47 -14.24 15.92 6.98
C PRO A 47 -15.65 15.47 6.56
N ILE A 48 -15.87 14.17 6.30
CA ILE A 48 -17.20 13.57 6.07
C ILE A 48 -17.78 12.98 7.38
N ALA A 49 -17.07 13.10 8.50
CA ALA A 49 -17.64 12.84 9.82
C ALA A 49 -17.90 14.17 10.54
N SER A 50 -18.91 14.94 10.10
CA SER A 50 -19.45 15.94 11.01
C SER A 50 -20.25 15.20 12.10
N PRO A 51 -19.96 15.44 13.38
CA PRO A 51 -20.64 14.82 14.49
C PRO A 51 -22.01 15.47 14.62
N ASP A 52 -23.07 14.67 14.74
CA ASP A 52 -24.31 14.98 15.49
C ASP A 52 -25.43 14.04 15.03
N VAL A 53 -25.35 12.75 15.37
CA VAL A 53 -26.55 11.91 15.51
C VAL A 53 -26.36 10.98 16.71
N PRO A 54 -27.33 10.87 17.64
CA PRO A 54 -27.20 10.05 18.85
C PRO A 54 -27.08 8.57 18.50
N VAL A 55 -26.13 7.89 19.15
CA VAL A 55 -26.06 6.42 19.16
C VAL A 55 -27.36 5.87 19.77
N PRO A 56 -28.13 5.02 19.08
CA PRO A 56 -29.26 4.34 19.70
C PRO A 56 -28.74 3.38 20.77
N ASN A 57 -29.07 3.66 22.03
CA ASN A 57 -28.89 2.72 23.14
C ASN A 57 -29.67 1.44 22.85
N GLY A 58 -29.01 0.28 22.74
CA GLY A 58 -29.75 -0.99 22.70
C GLY A 58 -29.08 -2.23 22.12
N TRP A 59 -27.74 -2.31 22.04
CA TRP A 59 -27.09 -3.56 21.60
C TRP A 59 -26.17 -4.09 22.70
N GLU A 60 -26.77 -4.79 23.66
CA GLU A 60 -26.05 -5.72 24.52
C GLU A 60 -25.57 -6.89 23.64
N VAL A 61 -24.26 -7.01 23.47
CA VAL A 61 -23.65 -8.18 22.83
C VAL A 61 -23.74 -9.34 23.82
N PRO A 62 -24.38 -10.47 23.48
CA PRO A 62 -24.40 -11.63 24.38
C PRO A 62 -22.98 -12.19 24.49
N VAL A 63 -22.44 -12.17 25.71
CA VAL A 63 -21.23 -12.92 26.08
C VAL A 63 -21.64 -14.40 26.17
N PRO A 64 -21.05 -15.32 25.39
CA PRO A 64 -21.27 -16.73 25.62
C PRO A 64 -20.46 -17.15 26.85
N GLU A 65 -21.14 -17.28 27.99
CA GLU A 65 -20.68 -18.10 29.10
C GLU A 65 -20.93 -19.57 28.73
N GLU A 66 -19.86 -20.35 28.57
CA GLU A 66 -19.66 -21.69 29.18
C GLU A 66 -18.30 -22.29 28.70
N PRO A 67 -17.55 -22.97 29.59
CA PRO A 67 -16.22 -23.49 29.29
C PRO A 67 -16.29 -24.83 28.53
N VAL A 68 -15.53 -24.95 27.45
CA VAL A 68 -15.35 -26.21 26.71
C VAL A 68 -14.52 -27.19 27.55
N PRO A 69 -14.95 -28.45 27.77
CA PRO A 69 -14.24 -29.43 28.58
C PRO A 69 -12.88 -29.83 27.98
N SER A 70 -11.87 -29.88 28.83
CA SER A 70 -10.55 -30.43 28.53
C SER A 70 -10.56 -31.95 28.66
N GLU A 71 -10.69 -32.67 27.54
CA GLU A 71 -10.29 -34.08 27.46
C GLU A 71 -9.04 -34.19 26.58
N GLY A 72 -8.01 -34.79 27.18
CA GLY A 72 -6.65 -34.82 26.65
C GLY A 72 -6.51 -35.66 25.41
N ILE A 73 -5.87 -35.07 24.39
CA ILE A 73 -5.26 -35.82 23.30
C ILE A 73 -3.76 -35.83 23.58
N GLU A 74 -3.29 -37.00 23.98
CA GLU A 74 -1.88 -37.35 24.16
C GLU A 74 -1.22 -37.43 22.77
N TRP A 75 -0.43 -36.42 22.41
CA TRP A 75 0.32 -36.40 21.16
C TRP A 75 1.68 -37.07 21.39
N GLN A 76 1.90 -38.18 20.70
CA GLN A 76 3.20 -38.86 20.65
C GLN A 76 4.20 -38.03 19.84
N GLU A 77 5.29 -37.61 20.48
CA GLU A 77 6.45 -37.01 19.81
C GLU A 77 7.13 -38.06 18.93
N LYS A 78 7.01 -37.90 17.61
CA LYS A 78 7.93 -38.49 16.65
C LYS A 78 8.94 -37.43 16.24
N GLU A 79 10.10 -37.52 16.86
CA GLU A 79 11.34 -36.87 16.44
C GLU A 79 11.81 -37.47 15.11
N GLU A 80 11.64 -36.75 14.00
CA GLU A 80 12.28 -37.08 12.73
C GLU A 80 12.68 -35.79 11.99
N GLY A 81 13.99 -35.55 11.92
CA GLY A 81 14.64 -34.86 10.80
C GLY A 81 14.66 -33.33 10.80
N ASP A 82 15.67 -32.76 11.45
CA ASP A 82 16.14 -31.39 11.24
C ASP A 82 16.73 -31.24 9.82
N GLU A 83 15.94 -30.69 8.91
CA GLU A 83 16.44 -29.87 7.80
C GLU A 83 15.48 -28.68 7.63
N ARG A 84 15.75 -27.62 8.39
CA ARG A 84 15.01 -26.36 8.38
C ARG A 84 15.19 -25.62 7.04
N LEU A 85 14.46 -26.06 6.03
CA LEU A 85 14.21 -25.26 4.83
C LEU A 85 13.30 -24.10 5.24
N SER A 86 13.88 -22.90 5.34
CA SER A 86 13.10 -21.65 5.30
C SER A 86 12.18 -21.69 4.08
N PRO A 87 10.91 -21.27 4.18
CA PRO A 87 10.07 -21.14 3.01
C PRO A 87 10.70 -20.08 2.10
N GLU A 88 11.34 -20.51 1.01
CA GLU A 88 11.69 -19.62 -0.08
C GLU A 88 10.37 -19.09 -0.64
N VAL A 89 10.10 -17.81 -0.37
CA VAL A 89 9.01 -17.07 -1.02
C VAL A 89 9.20 -17.27 -2.52
N PRO A 90 8.19 -17.78 -3.26
CA PRO A 90 8.31 -17.96 -4.70
C PRO A 90 8.75 -16.64 -5.33
N GLN A 91 10.00 -16.57 -5.79
CA GLN A 91 10.49 -15.45 -6.57
C GLN A 91 9.88 -15.59 -7.97
N THR A 92 8.59 -15.30 -8.08
CA THR A 92 7.95 -15.11 -9.37
C THR A 92 8.60 -13.87 -9.99
N ASP A 93 9.21 -14.05 -11.15
CA ASP A 93 9.71 -13.01 -12.05
C ASP A 93 8.53 -12.16 -12.54
N PHE A 94 7.94 -11.41 -11.61
CA PHE A 94 7.26 -10.18 -11.93
C PHE A 94 8.33 -9.30 -12.53
N GLY A 95 8.30 -9.16 -13.86
CA GLY A 95 9.27 -8.36 -14.59
C GLY A 95 9.52 -7.01 -13.91
N ASP A 96 10.68 -6.44 -14.21
CA ASP A 96 11.29 -5.29 -13.54
C ASP A 96 10.28 -4.30 -12.89
N LEU A 97 10.42 -4.09 -11.57
CA LEU A 97 9.65 -3.12 -10.80
C LEU A 97 10.13 -1.71 -11.18
N THR A 98 9.73 -1.26 -12.36
CA THR A 98 10.23 0.00 -12.93
C THR A 98 9.66 1.21 -12.21
N SER A 99 10.48 2.25 -12.13
CA SER A 99 10.17 3.53 -11.51
C SER A 99 10.86 4.63 -12.29
N ASP A 100 10.17 5.75 -12.56
CA ASP A 100 10.80 6.93 -13.17
C ASP A 100 11.55 7.79 -12.14
N VAL A 101 11.34 7.51 -10.85
CA VAL A 101 11.89 8.29 -9.73
C VAL A 101 12.65 7.44 -8.70
N ASP A 102 13.08 6.24 -9.07
CA ASP A 102 13.74 5.27 -8.17
C ASP A 102 12.97 4.95 -6.87
N ALA A 103 11.63 4.86 -6.92
CA ALA A 103 10.78 4.37 -5.85
C ALA A 103 10.99 2.86 -5.62
N ASP A 104 10.94 2.43 -4.36
CA ASP A 104 11.01 1.03 -3.98
C ASP A 104 9.61 0.45 -3.77
N TYR A 105 9.24 -0.53 -4.58
CA TYR A 105 7.96 -1.23 -4.54
C TYR A 105 8.02 -2.59 -3.84
N THR A 106 9.17 -2.97 -3.30
CA THR A 106 9.40 -4.30 -2.70
C THR A 106 8.46 -4.55 -1.53
N GLN A 107 8.29 -3.57 -0.64
CA GLN A 107 7.41 -3.73 0.52
C GLN A 107 5.93 -3.84 0.12
N LEU A 108 5.49 -3.08 -0.89
CA LEU A 108 4.14 -3.24 -1.45
C LEU A 108 3.93 -4.64 -2.01
N ARG A 109 4.89 -5.14 -2.80
CA ARG A 109 4.86 -6.51 -3.33
C ARG A 109 4.75 -7.51 -2.20
N ASP A 110 5.56 -7.39 -1.15
CA ASP A 110 5.60 -8.36 -0.06
C ASP A 110 4.27 -8.41 0.72
N TYR A 111 3.64 -7.26 0.97
CA TYR A 111 2.29 -7.24 1.57
C TYR A 111 1.23 -7.87 0.66
N LEU A 112 1.31 -7.66 -0.65
CA LEU A 112 0.38 -8.25 -1.61
C LEU A 112 0.58 -9.77 -1.75
N VAL A 113 1.82 -10.25 -1.74
CA VAL A 113 2.15 -11.70 -1.70
C VAL A 113 1.57 -12.36 -0.45
N ALA A 114 1.64 -11.66 0.69
CA ALA A 114 1.10 -12.14 1.96
C ALA A 114 -0.43 -12.01 2.08
N GLU A 115 -1.11 -11.49 1.04
CA GLU A 115 -2.53 -11.13 1.06
C GLU A 115 -2.93 -10.16 2.20
N ASP A 116 -1.97 -9.41 2.76
CA ASP A 116 -2.25 -8.34 3.73
C ASP A 116 -2.64 -7.06 2.96
N TYR A 117 -3.86 -7.08 2.43
CA TYR A 117 -4.39 -6.00 1.62
C TYR A 117 -4.49 -4.67 2.36
N LYS A 118 -4.62 -4.71 3.69
CA LYS A 118 -4.69 -3.48 4.50
C LYS A 118 -3.31 -2.84 4.65
N ALA A 119 -2.27 -3.64 4.84
CA ALA A 119 -0.89 -3.13 4.82
C ALA A 119 -0.49 -2.68 3.41
N ALA A 120 -0.83 -3.45 2.39
CA ALA A 120 -0.58 -3.09 0.98
C ALA A 120 -1.24 -1.77 0.57
N ASP A 121 -2.48 -1.51 1.00
CA ASP A 121 -3.18 -0.26 0.73
C ASP A 121 -2.49 0.94 1.38
N ARG A 122 -2.08 0.80 2.65
CA ARG A 122 -1.30 1.84 3.34
C ARG A 122 0.05 2.07 2.67
N GLU A 123 0.74 1.01 2.29
CA GLU A 123 2.03 1.12 1.60
C GLU A 123 1.87 1.80 0.24
N THR A 124 0.82 1.45 -0.51
CA THR A 124 0.49 2.12 -1.77
C THR A 124 0.35 3.63 -1.57
N ARG A 125 -0.37 4.07 -0.53
CA ARG A 125 -0.47 5.48 -0.19
C ARG A 125 0.90 6.10 0.13
N LYS A 126 1.72 5.43 0.93
CA LYS A 126 3.07 5.90 1.32
C LYS A 126 3.95 6.12 0.10
N VAL A 127 4.06 5.10 -0.76
CA VAL A 127 4.89 5.17 -1.97
C VAL A 127 4.36 6.23 -2.93
N MET A 128 3.04 6.32 -3.13
CA MET A 128 2.50 7.32 -4.05
C MET A 128 2.76 8.76 -3.60
N VAL A 129 2.68 9.03 -2.29
CA VAL A 129 3.05 10.34 -1.71
C VAL A 129 4.53 10.62 -1.92
N TRP A 130 5.38 9.61 -1.73
CA TRP A 130 6.82 9.73 -1.95
C TRP A 130 7.13 10.07 -3.41
N VAL A 131 6.54 9.34 -4.37
CA VAL A 131 6.70 9.56 -5.81
C VAL A 131 6.29 10.99 -6.18
N CYS A 132 5.11 11.44 -5.76
CA CYS A 132 4.68 12.81 -6.03
C CYS A 132 5.63 13.87 -5.45
N ARG A 133 6.20 13.64 -4.26
CA ARG A 133 7.20 14.55 -3.67
C ARG A 133 8.52 14.50 -4.42
N ALA A 134 8.95 13.34 -4.91
CA ALA A 134 10.15 13.20 -5.72
C ALA A 134 10.01 14.01 -7.03
N VAL A 135 8.88 13.85 -7.74
CA VAL A 135 8.59 14.60 -8.97
C VAL A 135 8.55 16.11 -8.72
N LYS A 136 7.86 16.56 -7.66
CA LYS A 136 7.80 18.00 -7.31
C LYS A 136 9.15 18.61 -6.95
N ARG A 137 10.08 17.82 -6.40
CA ARG A 137 11.45 18.29 -6.11
C ARG A 137 12.31 18.40 -7.37
N ALA A 138 12.10 17.51 -8.34
CA ALA A 138 12.84 17.52 -9.59
C ALA A 138 12.40 18.69 -10.48
N GLU A 139 11.09 18.93 -10.61
CA GLU A 139 10.56 20.00 -11.46
C GLU A 139 9.29 20.66 -10.85
N PRO A 140 9.15 21.99 -10.95
CA PRO A 140 7.91 22.66 -10.58
C PRO A 140 6.81 22.32 -11.59
N HIS A 141 5.71 21.75 -11.10
CA HIS A 141 4.60 21.29 -11.94
C HIS A 141 3.41 22.25 -11.92
N PRO A 142 2.65 22.36 -13.03
CA PRO A 142 1.44 23.17 -13.10
C PRO A 142 0.40 22.77 -12.05
N GLN A 143 -0.22 23.76 -11.43
CA GLN A 143 -1.33 23.52 -10.51
C GLN A 143 -2.50 22.84 -11.25
N GLY A 144 -3.14 21.86 -10.60
CA GLY A 144 -4.32 21.17 -11.14
C GLY A 144 -4.03 19.93 -11.98
N SER A 145 -2.79 19.43 -12.03
CA SER A 145 -2.46 18.10 -12.55
C SER A 145 -1.88 17.22 -11.44
N LEU A 146 -2.04 15.90 -11.58
CA LEU A 146 -1.35 14.93 -10.73
C LEU A 146 -0.03 14.53 -11.42
N PRO A 147 1.14 15.01 -10.96
CA PRO A 147 2.42 14.74 -11.60
C PRO A 147 2.94 13.36 -11.18
N PHE A 148 2.16 12.32 -11.44
CA PHE A 148 2.51 10.94 -11.12
C PHE A 148 3.07 10.25 -12.37
N PRO A 149 4.30 9.71 -12.39
CA PRO A 149 4.86 9.11 -13.59
C PRO A 149 4.09 7.84 -13.99
N CYS A 150 4.01 7.60 -15.30
CA CYS A 150 3.20 6.48 -15.79
C CYS A 150 3.83 5.12 -15.51
N ASN A 151 5.17 5.02 -15.46
CA ASN A 151 5.83 3.77 -15.12
C ASN A 151 5.54 3.39 -13.67
N ASP A 152 5.65 4.33 -12.75
CA ASP A 152 5.30 4.13 -11.34
C ASP A 152 3.83 3.70 -11.18
N LEU A 153 2.89 4.34 -11.89
CA LEU A 153 1.48 4.00 -11.79
C LEU A 153 1.20 2.59 -12.34
N LYS A 154 1.86 2.23 -13.46
CA LYS A 154 1.82 0.89 -14.06
C LYS A 154 2.38 -0.16 -13.13
N THR A 155 3.48 0.12 -12.44
CA THR A 155 4.11 -0.82 -11.51
C THR A 155 3.18 -1.12 -10.33
N ILE A 156 2.60 -0.08 -9.71
CA ILE A 156 1.62 -0.25 -8.64
C ILE A 156 0.40 -1.04 -9.13
N ASP A 157 -0.16 -0.66 -10.28
CA ASP A 157 -1.33 -1.34 -10.84
C ASP A 157 -1.07 -2.83 -11.12
N ARG A 158 0.05 -3.16 -11.76
CA ARG A 158 0.44 -4.54 -12.07
C ARG A 158 0.56 -5.39 -10.81
N LEU A 159 1.17 -4.86 -9.75
CA LEU A 159 1.28 -5.53 -8.47
C LEU A 159 -0.11 -5.87 -7.90
N TRP A 160 -0.99 -4.87 -7.81
CA TRP A 160 -2.35 -5.07 -7.33
C TRP A 160 -3.14 -6.07 -8.18
N VAL A 161 -3.11 -5.91 -9.51
CA VAL A 161 -3.85 -6.77 -10.44
C VAL A 161 -3.40 -8.21 -10.32
N HIS A 162 -2.09 -8.48 -10.34
CA HIS A 162 -1.63 -9.85 -10.37
C HIS A 162 -1.84 -10.57 -9.03
N TYR A 163 -1.45 -9.96 -7.91
CA TYR A 163 -1.58 -10.61 -6.59
C TYR A 163 -3.01 -10.68 -6.06
N SER A 164 -3.95 -9.95 -6.67
CA SER A 164 -5.38 -10.07 -6.38
C SER A 164 -6.16 -10.91 -7.40
N GLU A 165 -5.48 -11.61 -8.31
CA GLU A 165 -6.10 -12.37 -9.41
C GLU A 165 -7.05 -11.53 -10.28
N GLY A 166 -6.65 -10.29 -10.55
CA GLY A 166 -7.38 -9.34 -11.40
C GLY A 166 -8.59 -8.69 -10.72
N ARG A 167 -8.70 -8.78 -9.39
CA ARG A 167 -9.82 -8.20 -8.63
C ARG A 167 -9.59 -6.73 -8.26
N PHE A 168 -8.37 -6.37 -7.93
CA PHE A 168 -7.98 -5.05 -7.42
C PHE A 168 -6.97 -4.38 -8.36
N GLY A 169 -6.84 -3.05 -8.24
CA GLY A 169 -5.98 -2.24 -9.10
C GLY A 169 -6.69 -1.03 -9.69
N PHE A 170 -5.89 -0.05 -10.12
CA PHE A 170 -6.38 1.18 -10.74
C PHE A 170 -6.95 0.96 -12.13
N SER A 171 -6.40 0.05 -12.93
CA SER A 171 -6.95 -0.33 -14.24
C SER A 171 -8.33 -0.97 -14.09
N VAL A 172 -8.51 -1.79 -13.04
CA VAL A 172 -9.80 -2.37 -12.67
C VAL A 172 -10.79 -1.28 -12.26
N GLN A 173 -10.37 -0.35 -11.40
CA GLN A 173 -11.18 0.81 -11.00
C GLN A 173 -11.55 1.69 -12.20
N LYS A 174 -10.60 1.97 -13.11
CA LYS A 174 -10.83 2.75 -14.34
C LYS A 174 -11.91 2.12 -15.20
N GLY A 175 -11.88 0.79 -15.35
CA GLY A 175 -12.92 0.05 -16.08
C GLY A 175 -14.30 0.22 -15.46
N ILE A 176 -14.41 0.09 -14.13
CA ILE A 176 -15.67 0.26 -13.40
C ILE A 176 -16.17 1.71 -13.47
N TYR A 177 -15.27 2.69 -13.26
CA TYR A 177 -15.58 4.11 -13.33
C TYR A 177 -16.08 4.53 -14.72
N THR A 178 -15.47 3.98 -15.78
CA THR A 178 -15.93 4.19 -17.16
C THR A 178 -17.30 3.56 -17.39
N ALA A 179 -17.56 2.37 -16.84
CA ALA A 179 -18.84 1.66 -17.01
C ALA A 179 -20.03 2.34 -16.32
N VAL A 180 -19.78 3.27 -15.40
CA VAL A 180 -20.82 4.10 -14.76
C VAL A 180 -20.80 5.54 -15.27
N ASP A 181 -20.31 5.77 -16.50
CA ASP A 181 -20.23 7.09 -17.13
C ASP A 181 -19.53 8.15 -16.27
N ARG A 182 -18.51 7.72 -15.52
CA ARG A 182 -17.73 8.57 -14.60
C ARG A 182 -18.58 9.16 -13.45
N ASP A 183 -19.74 8.59 -13.16
CA ASP A 183 -20.51 8.89 -11.96
C ASP A 183 -19.81 8.31 -10.72
N TYR A 184 -19.21 9.20 -9.93
CA TYR A 184 -18.42 8.79 -8.77
C TYR A 184 -19.27 8.20 -7.62
N LEU A 185 -20.55 8.59 -7.52
CA LEU A 185 -21.46 8.03 -6.52
C LEU A 185 -21.76 6.57 -6.85
N GLN A 186 -22.13 6.30 -8.11
CA GLN A 186 -22.35 4.94 -8.60
C GLN A 186 -21.07 4.11 -8.57
N PHE A 187 -19.91 4.71 -8.91
CA PHE A 187 -18.62 4.06 -8.79
C PHE A 187 -18.37 3.61 -7.36
N GLY A 188 -18.54 4.51 -6.38
CA GLY A 188 -18.40 4.22 -4.95
C GLY A 188 -19.30 3.07 -4.49
N ASP A 189 -20.54 3.01 -4.99
CA ASP A 189 -21.44 1.88 -4.72
C ASP A 189 -20.92 0.58 -5.33
N ARG A 190 -20.42 0.60 -6.58
CA ARG A 190 -19.92 -0.59 -7.28
C ARG A 190 -18.65 -1.17 -6.68
N VAL A 191 -17.73 -0.31 -6.24
CA VAL A 191 -16.49 -0.75 -5.59
C VAL A 191 -16.67 -0.99 -4.09
N GLY A 192 -17.87 -0.77 -3.53
CA GLY A 192 -18.15 -1.03 -2.11
C GLY A 192 -17.57 0.01 -1.15
N TRP A 193 -17.33 1.23 -1.61
CA TRP A 193 -16.92 2.35 -0.76
C TRP A 193 -18.09 3.09 -0.14
N ARG A 194 -19.31 2.78 -0.57
CA ARG A 194 -20.55 3.33 -0.05
C ARG A 194 -21.52 2.22 0.32
N LYS A 195 -22.29 2.46 1.36
CA LYS A 195 -23.37 1.57 1.80
C LYS A 195 -24.57 2.43 2.20
N GLU A 196 -25.74 2.10 1.67
CA GLU A 196 -27.00 2.82 1.97
C GLU A 196 -26.91 4.33 1.69
N GLY A 197 -26.12 4.73 0.69
CA GLY A 197 -25.93 6.13 0.28
C GLY A 197 -24.78 6.85 1.01
N GLU A 198 -24.21 6.25 2.06
CA GLU A 198 -23.17 6.86 2.88
C GLU A 198 -21.77 6.34 2.54
N TRP A 199 -20.76 7.22 2.58
CA TRP A 199 -19.37 6.83 2.38
C TRP A 199 -18.83 6.11 3.61
N LEU A 200 -18.24 4.94 3.40
CA LEU A 200 -17.59 4.20 4.47
C LEU A 200 -16.25 4.85 4.83
N ASN A 201 -16.04 5.02 6.14
CA ASN A 201 -14.74 5.32 6.70
C ASN A 201 -13.76 4.17 6.39
N TYR A 202 -12.48 4.51 6.25
CA TYR A 202 -11.41 3.55 5.99
C TYR A 202 -11.41 2.34 6.94
N HIS A 203 -11.68 2.56 8.23
CA HIS A 203 -11.73 1.49 9.22
C HIS A 203 -12.89 0.50 9.03
N HIS A 204 -13.92 0.88 8.27
CA HIS A 204 -15.07 0.05 7.95
C HIS A 204 -14.98 -0.59 6.54
N LEU A 205 -13.88 -0.41 5.83
CA LEU A 205 -13.63 -1.07 4.55
C LEU A 205 -13.21 -2.53 4.75
N GLN A 206 -13.42 -3.33 3.70
CA GLN A 206 -13.10 -4.74 3.68
C GLN A 206 -11.72 -4.94 3.05
N PHE A 207 -10.80 -5.59 3.77
CA PHE A 207 -9.41 -5.79 3.34
C PHE A 207 -9.08 -7.28 3.19
N ASP A 208 -9.92 -7.97 2.46
CA ASP A 208 -9.79 -9.39 2.14
C ASP A 208 -10.21 -9.64 0.69
N ARG A 209 -10.08 -10.90 0.24
CA ARG A 209 -10.36 -11.30 -1.15
C ARG A 209 -11.84 -11.21 -1.51
N ASP A 210 -12.73 -11.27 -0.53
CA ASP A 210 -14.18 -11.24 -0.73
C ASP A 210 -14.70 -9.82 -0.98
N ALA A 211 -13.86 -8.79 -0.77
CA ALA A 211 -14.18 -7.42 -1.10
C ALA A 211 -14.59 -7.27 -2.59
N PRO A 212 -15.48 -6.31 -2.92
CA PRO A 212 -15.93 -6.09 -4.29
C PRO A 212 -14.80 -5.85 -5.29
N LYS A 213 -15.02 -6.19 -6.56
CA LYS A 213 -14.04 -5.90 -7.61
C LYS A 213 -13.75 -4.39 -7.67
N GLY A 214 -12.48 -4.02 -7.71
CA GLY A 214 -12.01 -2.63 -7.68
C GLY A 214 -12.05 -1.96 -6.30
N HIS A 215 -12.39 -2.67 -5.22
CA HIS A 215 -12.44 -2.10 -3.86
C HIS A 215 -11.10 -1.49 -3.42
N LEU A 216 -9.99 -2.09 -3.83
CA LEU A 216 -8.65 -1.66 -3.49
C LEU A 216 -7.81 -1.36 -4.74
N PRO A 217 -6.80 -0.48 -4.62
CA PRO A 217 -6.48 0.35 -3.45
C PRO A 217 -7.45 1.54 -3.24
N ARG A 218 -7.69 1.94 -1.98
CA ARG A 218 -8.49 3.10 -1.57
C ARG A 218 -7.61 4.34 -1.43
N ILE A 219 -7.64 5.20 -2.44
CA ILE A 219 -6.88 6.46 -2.43
C ILE A 219 -7.83 7.65 -2.54
N THR A 220 -8.11 8.28 -1.40
CA THR A 220 -9.04 9.42 -1.37
C THR A 220 -8.46 10.73 -0.84
N TRP A 221 -7.21 10.79 -0.34
CA TRP A 221 -6.81 11.94 0.49
C TRP A 221 -5.47 12.64 0.22
N VAL A 222 -4.40 11.99 -0.25
CA VAL A 222 -3.04 12.56 -0.01
C VAL A 222 -2.33 13.15 -1.24
N LEU A 223 -2.87 13.00 -2.46
CA LEU A 223 -2.17 13.51 -3.65
C LEU A 223 -2.40 15.02 -3.92
N ALA A 224 -3.44 15.61 -3.30
CA ALA A 224 -3.79 17.02 -3.45
C ALA A 224 -3.24 17.86 -2.28
N GLY A 225 -1.91 17.81 -2.10
CA GLY A 225 -1.18 18.44 -0.98
C GLY A 225 -1.75 19.78 -0.52
N GLY A 226 -2.58 19.70 0.54
CA GLY A 226 -3.16 20.79 1.31
C GLY A 226 -3.54 22.02 0.50
N TYR A 227 -4.74 22.07 -0.04
CA TYR A 227 -5.69 23.20 -0.07
C TYR A 227 -6.81 22.90 -1.09
N GLU A 228 -8.04 22.89 -0.59
CA GLU A 228 -9.35 22.94 -1.26
C GLU A 228 -9.62 21.98 -2.44
N GLY A 229 -10.25 20.84 -2.13
CA GLY A 229 -11.17 20.17 -3.04
C GLY A 229 -10.82 18.73 -3.38
N TRP A 230 -11.82 17.87 -3.19
CA TRP A 230 -11.89 16.51 -3.72
C TRP A 230 -11.76 16.51 -5.25
N LYS A 231 -10.76 15.82 -5.79
CA LYS A 231 -10.63 15.58 -7.24
C LYS A 231 -10.19 14.13 -7.52
N PRO A 232 -11.05 13.13 -7.24
CA PRO A 232 -10.83 11.75 -7.69
C PRO A 232 -10.52 11.70 -9.20
N ASP A 233 -11.08 12.66 -9.94
CA ASP A 233 -10.82 12.88 -11.35
C ASP A 233 -9.34 13.02 -11.70
N LEU A 234 -8.46 13.52 -10.81
CA LEU A 234 -7.05 13.69 -11.17
C LEU A 234 -6.29 12.37 -11.25
N LEU A 235 -6.52 11.46 -10.29
CA LEU A 235 -5.93 10.12 -10.37
C LEU A 235 -6.60 9.32 -11.48
N ALA A 236 -7.93 9.40 -11.61
CA ALA A 236 -8.66 8.74 -12.69
C ALA A 236 -8.19 9.24 -14.07
N GLN A 237 -8.07 10.55 -14.28
CA GLN A 237 -7.52 11.16 -15.49
C GLN A 237 -6.12 10.65 -15.75
N ARG A 238 -5.27 10.58 -14.71
CA ARG A 238 -3.92 10.05 -14.87
C ARG A 238 -3.90 8.58 -15.30
N CYS A 239 -4.85 7.77 -14.83
CA CYS A 239 -5.02 6.40 -15.29
C CYS A 239 -5.40 6.34 -16.79
N PHE A 240 -6.22 7.29 -17.27
CA PHE A 240 -6.51 7.41 -18.71
C PHE A 240 -5.27 7.85 -19.49
N ASP A 241 -4.55 8.89 -19.03
CA ASP A 241 -3.36 9.42 -19.71
C ASP A 241 -2.22 8.40 -19.81
N CYS A 242 -2.08 7.55 -18.80
CA CYS A 242 -1.05 6.52 -18.75
C CYS A 242 -1.44 5.21 -19.47
N GLU A 243 -2.67 5.13 -20.00
CA GLU A 243 -3.20 3.95 -20.69
C GLU A 243 -3.12 2.67 -19.85
N ILE A 244 -3.50 2.76 -18.56
CA ILE A 244 -3.57 1.61 -17.65
C ILE A 244 -4.96 1.03 -17.52
#